data_AF-A0A2D5ZRZ7-F1
#
_entry.id   AF-A0A2D5ZRZ7-F1
#
_cell.length_a   1.000
_cell.length_b   1.000
_cell.length_c   1.000
_cell.angle_alpha   90.00
_cell.angle_beta   90.00
_cell.angle_gamma   90.00
#
_symmetry.space_group_name_H-M   'P 1'
#
loop_
_entity.id
_entity.type
_entity.pdbx_description
1 polymer ?
#
loop_
_entity_poly.entity_id
_entity_poly.type
_entity_poly.pdbx_seq_one_letter_code
_entity_poly.pdbx_strand_id
1 'polypeptide(L)' 'MTHPFHPLYGREYELIQYRHFWSEDRVVYVDETGAARSLPAGWTNAVSDDPAVVVSAGRSHFRLADLVELTQLVRGTSR' A
#
# COMPACT_ATOMS: atom_id res chain seq x y z
N MET A 1 -0.14 -8.72 -0.13
CA MET A 1 0.37 -7.52 0.57
C MET A 1 1.89 -7.56 0.62
N THR A 2 2.56 -6.71 -0.14
CA THR A 2 4.02 -6.75 -0.34
C THR A 2 4.76 -5.64 0.40
N HIS A 3 4.06 -4.67 0.99
CA HIS A 3 4.70 -3.57 1.70
C HIS A 3 5.25 -4.00 3.09
N PRO A 4 6.57 -3.94 3.34
CA PRO A 4 7.23 -4.58 4.49
C PRO A 4 6.84 -3.98 5.85
N PHE A 5 6.43 -2.72 5.90
CA PHE A 5 6.07 -2.03 7.15
C PHE A 5 4.56 -2.06 7.45
N HIS A 6 3.76 -2.74 6.64
CA HIS A 6 2.32 -2.84 6.91
C HIS A 6 2.02 -4.02 7.85
N PRO A 7 1.10 -3.90 8.83
CA PRO A 7 0.72 -4.99 9.73
C PRO A 7 0.23 -6.29 9.06
N LEU A 8 -0.15 -6.19 7.78
CA LEU A 8 -0.67 -7.29 6.96
C LEU A 8 0.38 -7.83 5.97
N TYR A 9 1.65 -7.47 6.14
CA TYR A 9 2.73 -7.94 5.27
C TYR A 9 2.74 -9.47 5.15
N GLY A 10 2.89 -9.98 3.93
CA GLY A 10 2.86 -11.41 3.63
C GLY A 10 1.46 -12.03 3.53
N ARG A 11 0.39 -11.30 3.86
CA ARG A 11 -0.97 -11.79 3.63
C ARG A 11 -1.39 -11.66 2.18
N GLU A 12 -2.13 -12.65 1.70
CA GLU A 12 -2.74 -12.68 0.38
C GLU A 12 -4.22 -12.33 0.48
N TYR A 13 -4.72 -11.63 -0.54
CA TYR A 13 -6.11 -11.22 -0.62
C TYR A 13 -6.59 -11.41 -2.06
N GLU A 14 -7.85 -11.80 -2.21
CA GLU A 14 -8.48 -11.84 -3.53
C GLU A 14 -8.73 -10.42 -4.02
N LEU A 15 -8.16 -10.10 -5.18
CA LEU A 15 -8.37 -8.83 -5.84
C LEU A 15 -9.77 -8.82 -6.47
N ILE A 16 -10.65 -7.96 -5.95
CA ILE A 16 -12.00 -7.80 -6.49
C ILE A 16 -12.00 -6.74 -7.59
N GLN A 17 -11.29 -5.63 -7.36
CA GLN A 17 -11.27 -4.52 -8.30
C GLN A 17 -9.97 -3.75 -8.23
N TYR A 18 -9.44 -3.40 -9.39
CA TYR A 18 -8.43 -2.35 -9.54
C TYR A 18 -9.12 -1.05 -9.98
N ARG A 19 -8.83 0.06 -9.31
CA ARG A 19 -9.45 1.35 -9.63
C ARG A 19 -8.51 2.50 -9.34
N HIS A 20 -8.47 3.48 -10.25
CA HIS A 20 -7.84 4.76 -10.00
C HIS A 20 -8.74 5.61 -9.08
N PHE A 21 -8.23 5.97 -7.90
CA PHE A 21 -8.91 6.85 -6.95
C PHE A 21 -8.16 8.17 -6.83
N TRP A 22 -8.78 9.25 -7.35
CA TRP A 22 -8.26 10.61 -7.28
C TRP A 22 -6.85 10.74 -7.86
N SER A 23 -5.81 10.51 -7.03
CA SER A 23 -4.39 10.61 -7.38
C SER A 23 -3.64 9.28 -7.30
N GLU A 24 -4.28 8.19 -6.87
CA GLU A 24 -3.60 6.92 -6.59
C GLU A 24 -4.40 5.74 -7.11
N ASP A 25 -3.68 4.79 -7.73
CA ASP A 25 -4.24 3.50 -8.06
C ASP A 25 -4.42 2.65 -6.80
N ARG A 26 -5.62 2.10 -6.62
CA ARG A 26 -5.95 1.27 -5.47
C ARG A 26 -6.53 -0.06 -5.89
N VAL A 27 -6.30 -1.04 -5.03
CA VAL A 27 -6.90 -2.37 -5.10
C VAL A 27 -7.99 -2.48 -4.05
N VAL A 28 -9.11 -3.10 -4.41
CA VAL A 28 -10.22 -3.42 -3.50
C VAL A 28 -10.23 -4.92 -3.25
N TYR A 29 -10.40 -5.30 -1.99
CA TYR A 29 -10.44 -6.68 -1.53
C TYR A 29 -11.49 -6.84 -0.41
N VAL A 30 -11.86 -8.07 -0.08
CA VAL A 30 -12.67 -8.39 1.09
C VAL A 30 -11.77 -8.87 2.22
N ASP A 31 -11.91 -8.27 3.40
CA ASP A 31 -11.18 -8.68 4.60
C ASP A 31 -11.81 -9.92 5.27
N GLU A 32 -11.15 -10.43 6.31
CA GLU A 32 -11.59 -11.62 7.07
C GLU A 32 -12.96 -11.45 7.73
N THR A 33 -13.46 -10.21 7.86
CA THR A 33 -14.79 -9.90 8.40
C THR A 33 -15.88 -9.82 7.33
N GLY A 34 -15.52 -10.01 6.05
CA GLY A 34 -16.43 -9.88 4.92
C GLY A 34 -16.62 -8.43 4.44
N ALA A 35 -15.86 -7.47 4.97
CA ALA A 35 -15.99 -6.07 4.58
C ALA A 35 -15.09 -5.72 3.40
N ALA A 36 -15.60 -4.90 2.48
CA ALA A 36 -14.81 -4.37 1.37
C ALA A 36 -13.83 -3.30 1.88
N ARG A 37 -12.54 -3.48 1.58
CA ARG A 37 -11.44 -2.58 1.95
C ARG A 37 -10.66 -2.20 0.72
N SER A 38 -9.93 -1.07 0.79
CA SER A 38 -9.03 -0.66 -0.29
C SER A 38 -7.63 -0.35 0.22
N LEU A 39 -6.62 -0.68 -0.57
CA LEU A 39 -5.20 -0.38 -0.31
C LEU A 39 -4.57 0.26 -1.55
N PRO A 40 -3.51 1.06 -1.39
CA PRO A 40 -2.66 1.47 -2.48
C PRO A 40 -2.20 0.26 -3.31
N ALA A 41 -2.31 0.33 -4.64
CA ALA A 41 -1.86 -0.73 -5.51
C ALA A 41 -0.36 -1.00 -5.35
N GLY A 42 0.44 0.05 -5.12
CA GLY A 42 1.87 -0.02 -4.86
C GLY A 42 2.26 -0.77 -3.58
N TRP A 43 1.30 -1.11 -2.71
CA TRP A 43 1.54 -1.98 -1.55
C TRP A 43 1.27 -3.45 -1.83
N THR A 44 0.93 -3.77 -3.08
CA THR A 44 0.62 -5.13 -3.54
C THR A 44 1.45 -5.47 -4.77
N ASN A 45 1.40 -6.72 -5.20
CA ASN A 45 1.96 -7.17 -6.47
C ASN A 45 1.02 -6.95 -7.66
N ALA A 46 -0.08 -6.20 -7.49
CA ALA A 46 -1.03 -5.91 -8.57
C ALA A 46 -0.46 -4.94 -9.61
N VAL A 47 0.59 -4.20 -9.27
CA VAL A 47 1.35 -3.32 -10.16
C VAL A 47 2.82 -3.67 -10.09
N SER A 48 3.57 -3.29 -11.13
CA SER A 48 5.03 -3.41 -11.10
C SER A 48 5.63 -2.53 -9.99
N ASP A 49 6.76 -2.97 -9.46
CA ASP A 49 7.49 -2.21 -8.45
C ASP A 49 7.84 -0.80 -8.96
N ASP A 50 7.80 0.17 -8.05
CA ASP A 50 8.17 1.54 -8.41
C ASP A 50 9.64 1.65 -8.81
N PRO A 51 10.00 2.43 -9.85
CA PRO A 51 11.39 2.68 -10.19
C PRO A 51 12.24 3.20 -9.04
N ALA A 52 11.71 4.03 -8.14
CA ALA A 52 12.45 4.52 -6.98
C ALA A 52 12.77 3.40 -5.99
N VAL A 53 11.84 2.45 -5.78
CA VAL A 53 12.05 1.27 -4.92
C VAL A 53 13.06 0.32 -5.58
N VAL A 54 12.97 0.11 -6.89
CA VAL A 54 13.90 -0.75 -7.64
C VAL A 54 15.31 -0.17 -7.62
N VAL A 55 15.48 1.11 -7.96
CA VAL A 55 16.79 1.79 -7.99
C VAL A 55 17.40 1.93 -6.60
N SER A 56 16.57 2.05 -5.55
CA SER A 56 17.08 2.11 -4.19
C SER A 56 17.75 0.80 -3.76
N ALA A 57 17.42 -0.34 -4.40
CA ALA A 57 17.96 -1.65 -4.08
C ALA A 57 17.91 -1.96 -2.57
N GLY A 58 16.77 -1.66 -1.94
CA GLY A 58 16.55 -1.86 -0.50
C GLY A 58 17.09 -0.76 0.41
N ARG A 59 17.72 0.29 -0.12
CA ARG A 59 18.15 1.46 0.67
C ARG A 59 17.02 2.45 0.96
N SER A 60 15.94 2.39 0.17
CA SER A 60 14.74 3.19 0.39
C SER A 60 13.52 2.36 0.02
N HIS A 61 12.74 1.99 1.03
CA HIS A 61 11.51 1.23 0.85
C HIS A 61 10.30 2.10 0.49
N PHE A 62 10.45 3.42 0.58
CA PHE A 62 9.37 4.39 0.40
C PHE A 62 9.70 5.39 -0.69
N ARG A 63 8.67 5.80 -1.42
CA ARG A 63 8.66 7.04 -2.19
C ARG A 63 8.49 8.22 -1.22
N LEU A 64 8.80 9.43 -1.68
CA LEU A 64 8.56 10.64 -0.89
C LEU A 64 7.08 10.78 -0.49
N ALA A 65 6.15 10.46 -1.40
CA ALA A 65 4.72 10.51 -1.12
C ALA A 65 4.33 9.58 0.05
N ASP A 66 4.84 8.35 0.06
CA ASP A 66 4.57 7.39 1.13
C ASP A 66 5.10 7.88 2.49
N LEU A 67 6.27 8.52 2.53
CA LEU A 67 6.81 9.12 3.76
C LEU A 67 5.95 10.28 4.28
N VAL A 68 5.37 11.08 3.37
CA VAL A 68 4.44 12.16 3.72
C VAL A 68 3.14 11.57 4.30
N GLU A 69 2.58 10.53 3.67
CA GLU A 69 1.39 9.84 4.16
C GLU A 69 1.64 9.19 5.53
N LEU A 70 2.78 8.49 5.69
CA LEU A 70 3.20 7.91 6.96
C LEU A 70 3.26 8.97 8.07
N THR A 71 3.79 10.15 7.75
CA THR A 71 3.86 11.26 8.71
C THR A 71 2.46 11.72 9.15
N GLN A 72 1.50 11.78 8.23
CA GLN A 72 0.12 12.13 8.56
C GLN A 72 -0.53 11.06 9.44
N LEU A 73 -0.30 9.78 9.13
CA LEU A 73 -0.84 8.65 9.90
C LEU A 73 -0.27 8.60 11.32
N VAL A 74 1.04 8.76 11.48
CA VAL A 74 1.69 8.82 12.81
C VAL A 74 1.15 9.99 13.62
N ARG A 75 1.00 11.18 13.00
CA ARG A 75 0.41 12.34 13.69
C ARG A 75 -1.05 12.12 14.09
N GLY A 76 -1.83 11.39 13.29
CA GLY A 76 -3.21 11.03 13.59
C GLY A 76 -3.36 9.92 14.64
N THR A 77 -2.30 9.12 14.86
CA THR A 77 -2.28 8.00 15.82
C THR A 77 -1.85 8.45 17.23
N SER A 78 -1.23 9.62 17.38
CA SER A 78 -0.83 10.20 18.68
C SER A 78 -1.99 10.79 19.51
N ARG A 79 -3.14 10.10 19.58
CA ARG A 79 -4.29 10.54 20.38
C ARG A 79 -4.49 9.69 21.63
#